data_AF-A0A382N4K5-F1
#
_entry.id   AF-A0A382N4K5-F1
#
_cell.length_a   1.000
_cell.length_b   1.000
_cell.length_c   1.000
_cell.angle_alpha   90.00
_cell.angle_beta   90.00
_cell.angle_gamma   90.00
#
_symmetry.space_group_name_H-M   'P 1'
#
loop_
_entity.id
_entity.type
_entity.pdbx_description
1 polymer ?
#
loop_
_entity_poly.entity_id
_entity_poly.type
_entity_poly.pdbx_seq_one_letter_code
_entity_poly.pdbx_strand_id
1 'polypeptide(L)'
;MAPGHSITAGVPSRSYRRMSGTSMAAPHVAGAFALLRSYDPNASVSQLQTALACSGEPIERSGVSRNRIDMRSAYQFLKNDMKGCTKAEDASSPDWLPRHGWF
;
A
#
# COMPACT_ATOMS: atom_id res chain seq x y z
N MET A 1 1.59 -1.01 -3.47
CA MET A 1 2.87 -1.74 -3.68
C MET A 1 3.76 -1.59 -2.46
N ALA A 2 4.60 -2.57 -2.15
CA ALA A 2 5.54 -2.51 -1.02
C ALA A 2 6.97 -2.88 -1.46
N PRO A 3 8.00 -2.49 -0.70
CA PRO A 3 9.38 -2.84 -1.01
C PRO A 3 9.61 -4.35 -0.98
N GLY A 4 10.14 -4.89 -2.08
CA GLY A 4 10.43 -6.32 -2.21
C GLY A 4 11.75 -6.63 -2.92
N HIS A 5 12.61 -5.64 -3.14
CA HIS A 5 13.89 -5.82 -3.81
C HIS A 5 15.03 -5.42 -2.88
N SER A 6 16.07 -6.26 -2.78
CA SER A 6 17.24 -6.04 -1.91
C SER A 6 16.87 -5.75 -0.45
N ILE A 7 15.84 -6.43 0.07
CA ILE A 7 15.37 -6.29 1.45
C ILE A 7 16.28 -7.11 2.36
N THR A 8 16.81 -6.48 3.40
CA THR A 8 17.62 -7.17 4.41
C THR A 8 16.69 -7.90 5.37
N ALA A 9 16.75 -9.23 5.40
CA ALA A 9 15.91 -10.08 6.23
C ALA A 9 16.78 -11.08 7.03
N GLY A 10 16.30 -11.47 8.22
CA GLY A 10 16.95 -12.48 9.04
C GLY A 10 16.88 -13.86 8.39
N VAL A 11 17.94 -14.65 8.52
CA VAL A 11 18.01 -16.04 8.04
C VAL A 11 18.41 -16.98 9.19
N PRO A 12 18.06 -18.28 9.11
CA PRO A 12 18.54 -19.28 10.08
C PRO A 12 20.08 -19.26 10.08
N SER A 13 20.68 -19.01 11.25
CA SER A 13 22.13 -18.76 11.53
C SER A 13 22.42 -17.45 12.30
N ARG A 14 21.39 -16.76 12.82
CA ARG A 14 21.57 -15.46 13.53
C ARG A 14 22.23 -14.41 12.63
N SER A 15 21.95 -14.46 11.33
CA SER A 15 22.52 -13.54 10.34
C SER A 15 21.43 -12.88 9.51
N TYR A 16 21.83 -11.92 8.68
CA TYR A 16 20.96 -11.18 7.78
C TYR A 16 21.43 -11.33 6.35
N ARG A 17 20.48 -11.38 5.41
CA ARG A 17 20.78 -11.44 3.99
C ARG A 17 19.84 -10.53 3.20
N ARG A 18 20.35 -9.95 2.13
CA ARG A 18 19.53 -9.24 1.14
C ARG A 18 18.79 -10.24 0.26
N MET A 19 17.48 -10.11 0.20
CA MET A 19 16.59 -10.98 -0.55
C MET A 19 15.63 -10.14 -1.40
N SER A 20 15.20 -10.70 -2.52
CA SER A 20 14.28 -10.05 -3.45
C SER A 20 13.14 -10.99 -3.80
N GLY A 21 11.92 -10.46 -3.90
CA GLY A 21 10.72 -11.19 -4.27
C GLY A 21 9.47 -10.57 -3.68
N THR A 22 8.31 -10.98 -4.20
CA THR A 22 7.01 -10.62 -3.62
C THR A 22 6.86 -11.14 -2.19
N SER A 23 7.56 -12.24 -1.85
CA SER A 23 7.66 -12.76 -0.49
C SER A 23 8.30 -11.78 0.51
N MET A 24 9.12 -10.82 0.05
CA MET A 24 9.68 -9.76 0.90
C MET A 24 8.79 -8.52 0.94
N ALA A 25 7.95 -8.31 -0.08
CA ALA A 25 6.94 -7.26 -0.08
C ALA A 25 5.74 -7.62 0.81
N ALA A 26 5.29 -8.88 0.80
CA ALA A 26 4.17 -9.36 1.60
C ALA A 26 4.27 -9.03 3.11
N PRO A 27 5.39 -9.29 3.81
CA PRO A 27 5.51 -8.95 5.24
C PRO A 27 5.48 -7.44 5.51
N HIS A 28 5.90 -6.59 4.57
CA HIS A 28 5.70 -5.14 4.71
C HIS A 28 4.22 -4.77 4.71
N VAL A 29 3.41 -5.36 3.81
CA VAL A 29 1.96 -5.13 3.78
C VAL A 29 1.29 -5.67 5.04
N ALA A 30 1.67 -6.89 5.46
CA ALA A 30 1.11 -7.51 6.68
C ALA A 30 1.43 -6.68 7.94
N GLY A 31 2.68 -6.21 8.08
CA GLY A 31 3.08 -5.32 9.17
C GLY A 31 2.34 -3.98 9.14
N ALA A 32 2.15 -3.39 7.96
CA ALA A 32 1.36 -2.18 7.80
C ALA A 32 -0.09 -2.36 8.27
N PHE A 33 -0.74 -3.45 7.84
CA PHE A 33 -2.08 -3.81 8.32
C PHE A 33 -2.13 -3.98 9.84
N ALA A 34 -1.16 -4.68 10.42
CA ALA A 34 -1.09 -4.90 11.86
C ALA A 34 -0.97 -3.57 12.63
N LEU A 35 -0.14 -2.64 12.15
CA LEU A 35 0.02 -1.32 12.76
C LEU A 35 -1.26 -0.49 12.70
N LEU A 36 -1.93 -0.44 11.54
CA LEU A 36 -3.19 0.31 11.44
C LEU A 36 -4.31 -0.31 12.29
N ARG A 37 -4.39 -1.66 12.34
CA ARG A 37 -5.34 -2.39 13.19
C ARG A 37 -5.04 -2.24 14.69
N SER A 38 -3.79 -2.00 15.05
CA SER A 38 -3.40 -1.71 16.44
C SER A 38 -3.81 -0.29 16.86
N TYR A 39 -3.82 0.66 15.91
CA TYR A 39 -4.29 2.02 16.13
C TYR A 39 -5.81 2.10 16.22
N ASP A 40 -6.53 1.50 15.26
CA ASP A 40 -7.99 1.41 15.29
C ASP A 40 -8.42 -0.06 15.31
N PRO A 41 -8.68 -0.62 16.51
CA PRO A 41 -9.12 -1.99 16.65
C PRO A 41 -10.54 -2.27 16.16
N ASN A 42 -11.30 -1.26 15.75
CA ASN A 42 -12.66 -1.43 15.23
C ASN A 42 -12.74 -1.20 13.72
N ALA A 43 -11.67 -0.67 13.11
CA ALA A 43 -11.57 -0.53 11.67
C ALA A 43 -11.81 -1.86 10.96
N SER A 44 -12.68 -1.82 9.96
CA SER A 44 -12.94 -2.97 9.09
C SER A 44 -11.75 -3.26 8.19
N VAL A 45 -11.66 -4.49 7.69
CA VAL A 45 -10.62 -4.89 6.73
C VAL A 45 -10.63 -3.99 5.49
N SER A 46 -11.81 -3.59 5.01
CA SER A 46 -11.95 -2.72 3.84
C SER A 46 -11.48 -1.29 4.12
N GLN A 47 -11.69 -0.76 5.32
CA GLN A 47 -11.17 0.56 5.71
C GLN A 47 -9.65 0.56 5.74
N LEU A 48 -9.04 -0.48 6.34
CA LEU A 48 -7.59 -0.63 6.38
C LEU A 48 -6.97 -0.81 4.99
N GLN A 49 -7.61 -1.63 4.15
CA GLN A 49 -7.19 -1.82 2.76
C GLN A 49 -7.28 -0.52 1.96
N THR A 50 -8.37 0.24 2.14
CA THR A 50 -8.57 1.53 1.47
C THR A 50 -7.53 2.54 1.92
N ALA A 51 -7.24 2.61 3.22
CA ALA A 51 -6.21 3.49 3.75
C ALA A 51 -4.85 3.24 3.11
N LEU A 52 -4.43 1.98 2.99
CA LEU A 52 -3.16 1.63 2.35
C LEU A 52 -3.17 1.86 0.83
N ALA A 53 -4.32 1.67 0.17
CA ALA A 53 -4.45 1.84 -1.27
C ALA A 53 -4.53 3.31 -1.71
N CYS A 54 -5.14 4.17 -0.90
CA CYS A 54 -5.30 5.60 -1.15
C CYS A 54 -4.11 6.43 -0.64
N SER A 55 -3.20 5.83 0.13
CA SER A 55 -2.01 6.48 0.69
C SER A 55 -0.79 6.31 -0.18
N GLY A 56 0.16 7.24 -0.04
CA GLY A 56 1.50 7.15 -0.61
C GLY A 56 1.60 7.46 -2.10
N GLU A 57 2.84 7.62 -2.55
CA GLU A 57 3.14 8.11 -3.91
C GLU A 57 2.84 7.04 -4.98
N PRO A 58 2.14 7.39 -6.07
CA PRO A 58 2.01 6.52 -7.24
C PRO A 58 3.37 6.19 -7.84
N ILE A 59 3.60 4.90 -8.11
CA ILE A 59 4.80 4.45 -8.81
C ILE A 59 4.36 3.68 -10.04
N GLU A 60 4.84 4.16 -11.18
CA GLU A 60 4.66 3.54 -12.48
C GLU A 60 5.71 2.46 -12.71
N ARG A 61 5.25 1.27 -13.11
CA ARG A 61 6.13 0.21 -13.59
C ARG A 61 5.46 -0.54 -14.72
N SER A 62 6.09 -0.53 -15.90
CA SER A 62 5.60 -1.24 -17.09
C SER A 62 4.16 -0.90 -17.47
N GLY A 63 3.79 0.38 -17.38
CA GLY A 63 2.44 0.88 -17.71
C GLY A 63 1.38 0.60 -16.65
N VAL A 64 1.77 0.15 -15.45
CA VAL A 64 0.87 -0.05 -14.32
C VAL A 64 1.29 0.89 -13.17
N SER A 65 0.41 1.83 -12.86
CA SER A 65 0.53 2.73 -11.72
C SER A 65 -0.08 2.14 -10.47
N ARG A 66 0.69 2.09 -9.38
CA ARG A 66 0.16 1.72 -8.06
C ARG A 66 0.85 2.53 -6.98
N ASN A 67 0.08 3.02 -6.01
CA ASN A 67 0.66 3.71 -4.85
C ASN A 67 1.61 2.79 -4.08
N ARG A 68 2.76 3.32 -3.66
CA ARG A 68 3.61 2.66 -2.67
C ARG A 68 3.03 2.87 -1.28
N ILE A 69 3.07 1.85 -0.43
CA ILE A 69 2.61 1.94 0.96
C ILE A 69 3.36 3.05 1.68
N ASP A 70 2.60 3.93 2.32
CA ASP A 70 3.09 4.98 3.22
C ASP A 70 2.23 4.97 4.50
N MET A 71 2.89 4.61 5.62
CA MET A 71 2.23 4.49 6.92
C MET A 71 1.73 5.82 7.46
N ARG A 72 2.41 6.94 7.14
CA ARG A 72 2.04 8.25 7.67
C ARG A 72 0.77 8.75 7.01
N SER A 73 0.73 8.72 5.67
CA SER A 73 -0.47 9.14 4.94
C SER A 73 -1.63 8.16 5.16
N ALA A 74 -1.39 6.84 5.27
CA ALA A 74 -2.44 5.88 5.63
C ALA A 74 -3.04 6.15 7.02
N TYR A 75 -2.19 6.46 8.01
CA TYR A 75 -2.63 6.85 9.35
C TYR A 75 -3.46 8.14 9.33
N GLN A 76 -2.98 9.17 8.64
CA GLN A 76 -3.71 10.45 8.51
C GLN A 76 -5.04 10.26 7.79
N PHE A 77 -5.08 9.42 6.76
CA PHE A 77 -6.29 9.09 6.01
C PHE A 77 -7.34 8.41 6.90
N LEU A 78 -6.94 7.42 7.71
CA LEU A 78 -7.85 6.81 8.69
C LEU A 78 -8.33 7.82 9.74
N LYS A 79 -7.44 8.69 10.23
CA LYS A 79 -7.78 9.72 11.22
C LYS A 79 -8.76 10.77 10.68
N ASN A 80 -8.72 11.06 9.38
CA ASN A 80 -9.54 12.07 8.71
C ASN A 80 -10.80 11.48 8.06
N ASP A 81 -11.38 10.43 8.65
CA ASP A 81 -12.60 9.75 8.16
C ASP A 81 -12.50 9.28 6.69
N MET A 82 -11.31 8.90 6.22
CA MET A 82 -11.06 8.38 4.86
C MET A 82 -11.43 9.35 3.73
N LYS A 83 -11.33 10.66 3.98
CA LYS A 83 -11.58 11.69 2.96
C LYS A 83 -10.36 11.89 2.04
N GLY A 84 -10.62 12.19 0.77
CA GLY A 84 -9.59 12.58 -0.20
C GLY A 84 -8.68 11.43 -0.62
N CYS A 85 -9.28 10.33 -1.11
CA CYS A 85 -8.51 9.21 -1.64
C CYS A 85 -7.79 9.60 -2.93
N THR A 86 -6.48 9.35 -2.99
CA THR A 86 -5.66 9.56 -4.20
C THR A 86 -5.09 8.23 -4.66
N LYS A 87 -5.80 7.48 -5.51
CA LYS A 87 -5.24 6.25 -6.09
C LYS A 87 -4.44 6.59 -7.34
N ALA A 88 -3.36 5.85 -7.56
CA ALA A 88 -2.57 5.95 -8.78
C ALA A 88 -3.41 5.79 -10.07
N GLU A 89 -4.47 4.99 -10.02
CA GLU A 89 -5.39 4.76 -11.14
C GLU A 89 -6.14 6.04 -11.56
N ASP A 90 -6.39 6.93 -10.60
CA ASP A 90 -7.03 8.24 -10.83
C ASP A 90 -6.06 9.25 -11.46
N ALA A 91 -4.74 9.01 -11.36
CA ALA A 91 -3.70 9.90 -11.90
C ALA A 91 -3.30 9.54 -13.35
N SER A 92 -3.41 8.26 -13.73
CA SER A 92 -2.98 7.76 -15.05
C SER A 92 -4.11 7.64 -16.08
N SER A 93 -5.37 7.81 -15.68
CA SER A 93 -6.51 7.80 -16.59
C SER A 93 -6.77 9.21 -17.12
N PRO A 94 -6.64 9.49 -18.43
CA PRO A 94 -7.02 10.79 -18.96
C PRO A 94 -8.51 11.08 -18.72
N ASP A 95 -8.83 12.35 -18.47
CA ASP A 95 -10.11 12.85 -17.95
C ASP A 95 -11.35 12.48 -18.78
N TRP A 96 -11.15 11.99 -20.02
CA TRP A 96 -12.21 11.54 -20.94
C TRP A 96 -12.60 10.07 -20.78
N LEU A 97 -11.86 9.26 -20.01
CA LEU A 97 -12.25 7.87 -19.73
C LEU A 97 -13.37 7.83 -18.67
N PRO A 98 -14.56 7.28 -19.00
CA PRO A 98 -15.66 7.20 -18.04
C PRO A 98 -15.26 6.38 -16.81
N ARG A 99 -15.34 6.99 -15.62
CA ARG A 99 -14.94 6.38 -14.34
C ARG A 99 -15.94 5.35 -13.78
N HIS A 100 -16.89 4.89 -14.59
CA HIS A 100 -17.92 3.92 -14.22
C HIS A 100 -17.96 2.81 -15.26
N GLY A 101 -17.48 1.63 -14.87
CA GLY A 101 -17.37 0.46 -15.72
C GLY A 101 -18.73 -0.03 -16.21
N TRP A 102 -18.89 0.03 -17.53
CA TRP A 102 -19.78 -0.83 -18.31
C TRP A 102 -19.09 -1.17 -19.63
N PHE A 103 -18.56 -2.40 -19.70
CA PHE A 103 -18.85 -3.34 -20.78
C PHE A 103 -19.29 -4.64 -20.11
#